data_AF-A0A7L3JSC9-F1
#
_entry.id   AF-A0A7L3JSC9-F1
#
_cell.length_a   1.000
_cell.length_b   1.000
_cell.length_c   1.000
_cell.angle_alpha   90.00
_cell.angle_beta   90.00
_cell.angle_gamma   90.00
#
_symmetry.space_group_name_H-M   'P 1'
#
loop_
_entity.id
_entity.type
_entity.pdbx_description
1 polymer ?
#
loop_
_entity_poly.entity_id
_entity_poly.type
_entity_poly.pdbx_seq_one_letter_code
_entity_poly.pdbx_strand_id
1 'polypeptide(L)'
;GELLLSLCYNPSANSIVVNIIKARNLKAMDIGGTSDPYVKVWLMYKDKRVEKKKTVVMKRCLNPVFNESFAFDIPTERLRETTIVITVMDKDRLSRNDVIGKIYLSWKSGPGEVKHWKDMIARPRQAVAQWHQL
;
A
#
# COMPACT_ATOMS: atom_id res chain seq x y z
N GLY A 1 -4.70 4.70 -12.36
CA GLY A 1 -3.91 5.65 -11.55
C GLY A 1 -2.72 4.93 -10.97
N GLU A 2 -1.80 5.64 -10.34
CA GLU A 2 -0.57 5.05 -9.79
C GLU A 2 -0.35 5.49 -8.34
N LEU A 3 0.25 4.62 -7.53
CA LEU A 3 0.66 4.91 -6.17
C LEU A 3 2.18 4.72 -6.01
N LEU A 4 2.85 5.75 -5.51
CA LEU A 4 4.24 5.69 -5.06
C LEU A 4 4.27 5.29 -3.59
N LEU A 5 4.97 4.21 -3.31
CA LEU A 5 5.20 3.72 -1.96
C LEU A 5 6.61 3.17 -1.82
N SER A 6 7.13 3.13 -0.59
CA SER A 6 8.39 2.46 -0.30
C SER A 6 8.24 1.35 0.71
N LEU A 7 9.09 0.34 0.58
CA LEU A 7 9.22 -0.76 1.52
C LEU A 7 10.63 -0.78 2.10
N CYS A 8 10.74 -1.01 3.41
CA CYS A 8 12.00 -1.21 4.10
C CYS A 8 11.86 -2.39 5.06
N TYR A 9 12.60 -3.48 4.82
CA TYR A 9 12.63 -4.65 5.70
C TYR A 9 13.81 -4.58 6.65
N ASN A 10 13.55 -4.69 7.96
CA ASN A 10 14.57 -4.82 8.99
C ASN A 10 14.49 -6.22 9.62
N PRO A 11 15.37 -7.18 9.23
CA PRO A 11 15.33 -8.54 9.76
C PRO A 11 15.63 -8.60 11.26
N SER A 12 16.55 -7.76 11.76
CA SER A 12 16.92 -7.74 13.18
C SER A 12 15.78 -7.28 14.08
N ALA A 13 14.89 -6.44 13.57
CA ALA A 13 13.70 -5.98 14.26
C ALA A 13 12.44 -6.78 13.88
N ASN A 14 12.56 -7.81 13.02
CA ASN A 14 11.44 -8.54 12.44
C ASN A 14 10.32 -7.61 11.94
N SER A 15 10.64 -6.58 11.17
CA SER A 15 9.64 -5.58 10.76
C SER A 15 9.78 -5.13 9.31
N ILE A 16 8.65 -4.79 8.69
CA ILE A 16 8.58 -4.07 7.42
C ILE A 16 7.93 -2.72 7.65
N VAL A 17 8.58 -1.66 7.20
CA VAL A 17 8.00 -0.32 7.13
C VAL A 17 7.49 -0.06 5.71
N VAL A 18 6.21 0.29 5.62
CA VAL A 18 5.54 0.71 4.39
C VAL A 18 5.29 2.21 4.46
N ASN A 19 5.91 2.98 3.55
CA ASN A 19 5.61 4.40 3.41
C ASN A 19 4.64 4.60 2.24
N ILE A 20 3.47 5.17 2.51
CA ILE A 20 2.54 5.62 1.49
C ILE A 20 2.90 7.08 1.18
N ILE A 21 3.51 7.32 0.02
CA ILE A 21 4.14 8.61 -0.29
C ILE A 21 3.13 9.51 -0.99
N LYS A 22 2.73 9.16 -2.22
CA LYS A 22 1.78 9.93 -3.01
C LYS A 22 1.14 9.08 -4.10
N ALA A 23 -0.01 9.50 -4.59
CA ALA A 23 -0.62 8.93 -5.78
C ALA A 23 -0.70 9.96 -6.90
N ARG A 24 -0.87 9.50 -8.14
CA ARG A 24 -1.14 10.37 -9.29
C ARG A 24 -2.16 9.75 -10.23
N ASN A 25 -2.87 10.62 -10.96
CA ASN A 25 -3.84 10.23 -11.97
C ASN A 25 -4.87 9.21 -11.44
N LEU A 26 -5.36 9.42 -10.21
CA LEU A 26 -6.42 8.59 -9.66
C LEU A 26 -7.69 8.75 -10.50
N LYS A 27 -8.48 7.67 -10.59
CA LYS A 27 -9.78 7.71 -11.24
C LYS A 27 -10.73 8.56 -10.40
N ALA A 28 -11.41 9.52 -11.02
CA ALA A 28 -12.52 10.23 -10.42
C ALA A 28 -13.69 9.27 -10.22
N MET A 29 -14.13 9.12 -8.96
CA MET A 29 -15.24 8.25 -8.60
C MET A 29 -16.50 9.07 -8.25
N ASP A 30 -16.32 10.31 -7.77
CA ASP A 30 -17.41 11.25 -7.58
C ASP A 30 -17.96 11.78 -8.93
N ILE A 31 -19.27 12.04 -8.97
CA ILE A 31 -19.94 12.73 -10.09
C ILE A 31 -19.30 14.11 -10.38
N GLY A 32 -18.71 14.75 -9.37
CA GLY A 32 -18.02 16.04 -9.49
C GLY A 32 -16.67 16.00 -10.19
N GLY A 33 -16.23 14.84 -10.70
CA GLY A 33 -14.95 14.70 -11.42
C GLY A 33 -13.73 14.62 -10.50
N THR A 34 -13.92 14.31 -9.21
CA THR A 34 -12.85 14.14 -8.22
C THR A 34 -13.00 12.83 -7.45
N SER A 35 -12.14 12.64 -6.45
CA SER A 35 -12.29 11.64 -5.39
C SER A 35 -11.77 12.24 -4.08
N ASP A 36 -12.18 11.69 -2.95
CA ASP A 36 -11.67 11.91 -1.60
C ASP A 36 -10.74 10.73 -1.17
N PRO A 37 -9.54 10.56 -1.78
CA PRO A 37 -8.77 9.33 -1.59
C PRO A 37 -8.20 9.13 -0.19
N TYR A 38 -8.19 7.87 0.23
CA TYR A 38 -7.39 7.36 1.35
C TYR A 38 -6.90 5.95 1.04
N VAL A 39 -5.81 5.53 1.69
CA VAL A 39 -5.18 4.24 1.45
C VAL A 39 -5.35 3.33 2.67
N LYS A 40 -5.83 2.11 2.44
CA LYS A 40 -5.82 1.03 3.44
C LYS A 40 -4.62 0.13 3.18
N VAL A 41 -3.88 -0.21 4.23
CA VAL A 41 -2.76 -1.15 4.17
C VAL A 41 -3.10 -2.33 5.08
N TRP A 42 -3.22 -3.51 4.49
CA TRP A 42 -3.49 -4.76 5.19
C TRP A 42 -2.25 -5.63 5.20
N LEU A 43 -1.87 -6.10 6.39
CA LEU A 43 -0.97 -7.22 6.55
C LEU A 43 -1.79 -8.51 6.47
N MET A 44 -1.38 -9.40 5.57
CA MET A 44 -1.94 -10.74 5.42
C MET A 44 -0.87 -11.78 5.76
N TYR A 45 -1.30 -12.88 6.36
CA TYR A 45 -0.49 -14.09 6.53
C TYR A 45 -1.30 -15.27 6.03
N LYS A 46 -0.80 -15.94 4.99
CA LYS A 46 -1.62 -16.85 4.16
C LYS A 46 -2.89 -16.09 3.71
N ASP A 47 -4.08 -16.65 3.94
CA ASP A 47 -5.35 -16.05 3.55
C ASP A 47 -6.01 -15.22 4.68
N LYS A 48 -5.34 -15.05 5.82
CA LYS A 48 -5.89 -14.36 7.00
C LYS A 48 -5.42 -12.91 7.06
N ARG A 49 -6.37 -12.02 7.35
CA ARG A 49 -6.09 -10.62 7.71
C ARG A 49 -5.49 -10.57 9.11
N VAL A 50 -4.30 -10.00 9.24
CA VAL A 50 -3.57 -9.91 10.51
C VAL A 50 -3.75 -8.51 11.11
N GLU A 51 -3.44 -7.47 10.33
CA GLU A 51 -3.47 -6.10 10.82
C GLU A 51 -3.90 -5.14 9.70
N LYS A 52 -4.56 -4.04 10.08
CA LYS A 52 -4.99 -2.98 9.16
C LYS A 52 -4.51 -1.62 9.64
N LYS A 53 -3.92 -0.86 8.73
CA LYS A 53 -3.65 0.58 8.90
C LYS A 53 -4.32 1.37 7.77
N LYS A 54 -4.50 2.67 7.98
CA LYS A 54 -5.07 3.57 6.96
C LYS A 54 -4.46 4.94 7.07
N THR A 55 -4.37 5.63 5.94
CA THR A 55 -4.00 7.05 5.87
C THR A 55 -5.16 7.94 6.29
N VAL A 56 -4.87 9.23 6.46
CA VAL A 56 -5.90 10.27 6.40
C VAL A 56 -6.55 10.32 5.02
N VAL A 57 -7.69 11.02 4.97
CA VAL A 57 -8.46 11.24 3.73
C VAL A 57 -8.04 12.59 3.15
N MET A 58 -7.64 12.59 1.88
CA MET A 58 -7.36 13.80 1.12
C MET A 58 -8.61 14.18 0.34
N LYS A 59 -9.18 15.36 0.56
CA LYS A 59 -10.46 15.73 -0.08
C LYS A 59 -10.27 16.25 -1.50
N ARG A 60 -11.15 15.86 -2.42
CA ARG A 60 -11.27 16.33 -3.81
C ARG A 60 -9.93 16.41 -4.54
N CYS A 61 -9.15 15.33 -4.47
CA CYS A 61 -7.78 15.29 -4.95
C CYS A 61 -7.49 14.00 -5.73
N LEU A 62 -7.04 14.13 -6.97
CA LEU A 62 -6.64 12.97 -7.80
C LEU A 62 -5.11 12.71 -7.80
N ASN A 63 -4.35 13.59 -7.14
CA ASN A 63 -2.89 13.51 -6.99
C ASN A 63 -2.45 13.74 -5.53
N PRO A 64 -2.99 12.97 -4.56
CA PRO A 64 -2.74 13.20 -3.14
C PRO A 64 -1.28 12.92 -2.75
N VAL A 65 -0.76 13.69 -1.79
CA VAL A 65 0.51 13.43 -1.10
C VAL A 65 0.20 13.05 0.34
N PHE A 66 0.49 11.80 0.72
CA PHE A 66 0.17 11.25 2.03
C PHE A 66 1.34 11.38 3.01
N ASN A 67 2.54 10.95 2.60
CA ASN A 67 3.74 10.88 3.44
C ASN A 67 3.51 10.20 4.80
N GLU A 68 2.75 9.11 4.82
CA GLU A 68 2.45 8.34 6.04
C GLU A 68 3.23 7.03 6.09
N SER A 69 3.70 6.67 7.28
CA SER A 69 4.55 5.50 7.51
C SER A 69 3.86 4.48 8.41
N PHE A 70 3.92 3.21 8.01
CA PHE A 70 3.27 2.10 8.69
C PHE A 70 4.27 0.97 8.93
N ALA A 71 4.66 0.74 10.18
CA ALA A 71 5.48 -0.41 10.57
C ALA A 71 4.61 -1.64 10.85
N PHE A 72 5.03 -2.82 10.40
CA PHE A 72 4.40 -4.11 10.68
C PHE A 72 5.42 -5.09 11.22
N ASP A 73 5.08 -5.77 12.31
CA ASP A 73 5.92 -6.82 12.89
C ASP A 73 5.65 -8.14 12.15
N ILE A 74 6.69 -8.63 11.47
CA ILE A 74 6.67 -9.82 10.62
C ILE A 74 7.87 -10.69 11.02
N PRO A 75 7.64 -11.75 11.81
CA PRO A 75 8.66 -12.75 12.09
C PRO A 75 9.25 -13.33 10.80
N THR A 76 10.56 -13.57 10.81
CA THR A 76 11.30 -14.02 9.62
C THR A 76 10.72 -15.31 9.02
N GLU A 77 10.24 -16.25 9.85
CA GLU A 77 9.61 -17.49 9.42
C GLU A 77 8.28 -17.29 8.68
N ARG A 78 7.60 -16.15 8.89
CA ARG A 78 6.32 -15.83 8.25
C ARG A 78 6.47 -15.08 6.93
N LEU A 79 7.63 -14.46 6.70
CA LEU A 79 7.90 -13.54 5.60
C LEU A 79 7.58 -14.12 4.21
N ARG A 80 7.79 -15.42 4.01
CA ARG A 80 7.51 -16.12 2.74
C ARG A 80 6.01 -16.20 2.42
N GLU A 81 5.16 -16.25 3.43
CA GLU A 81 3.70 -16.36 3.31
C GLU A 81 2.98 -15.05 3.63
N THR A 82 3.74 -13.98 3.90
CA THR A 82 3.22 -12.64 4.10
C THR A 82 2.81 -12.01 2.76
N THR A 83 1.68 -11.31 2.76
CA THR A 83 1.29 -10.40 1.68
C THR A 83 0.88 -9.06 2.27
N ILE A 84 1.38 -7.96 1.72
CA ILE A 84 0.89 -6.62 2.04
C ILE A 84 -0.10 -6.22 0.94
N VAL A 85 -1.36 -6.00 1.31
CA VAL A 85 -2.42 -5.57 0.38
C VAL A 85 -2.70 -4.10 0.60
N ILE A 86 -2.47 -3.29 -0.42
CA ILE A 86 -2.69 -1.85 -0.40
C ILE A 86 -3.92 -1.56 -1.25
N THR A 87 -4.90 -0.85 -0.70
CA THR A 87 -6.13 -0.49 -1.41
C THR A 87 -6.32 1.01 -1.36
N VAL A 88 -6.32 1.64 -2.52
CA VAL A 88 -6.72 3.05 -2.66
C VAL A 88 -8.24 3.09 -2.75
N MET A 89 -8.83 3.84 -1.85
CA MET A 89 -10.27 3.97 -1.67
C MET A 89 -10.68 5.40 -1.94
N ASP A 90 -11.90 5.60 -2.42
CA ASP A 90 -12.60 6.86 -2.34
C ASP A 90 -13.47 6.90 -1.07
N LYS A 91 -13.62 8.07 -0.44
CA LYS A 91 -14.48 8.24 0.73
C LYS A 91 -15.74 9.01 0.35
N ASP A 92 -16.82 8.27 0.18
CA ASP A 92 -18.14 8.84 -0.01
C ASP A 92 -18.78 9.27 1.31
N ARG A 93 -19.50 10.40 1.29
CA ARG A 93 -20.22 10.90 2.47
C ARG A 93 -21.55 10.21 2.71
N LEU A 94 -22.25 9.85 1.64
CA LEU A 94 -23.66 9.42 1.69
C LEU A 94 -23.88 8.01 1.10
N SER A 95 -22.83 7.37 0.60
CA SER A 95 -22.85 6.03 0.05
C SER A 95 -21.70 5.19 0.62
N ARG A 96 -21.60 3.95 0.17
CA ARG A 96 -20.49 3.08 0.51
C ARG A 96 -19.24 3.53 -0.25
N ASN A 97 -18.16 3.78 0.49
CA ASN A 97 -16.82 4.04 -0.04
C ASN A 97 -16.42 3.12 -1.21
N ASP A 98 -16.06 3.72 -2.34
CA ASP A 98 -15.63 3.03 -3.54
C ASP A 98 -14.15 2.62 -3.54
N VAL A 99 -13.84 1.52 -4.23
CA VAL A 99 -12.46 1.08 -4.45
C VAL A 99 -11.94 1.72 -5.73
N ILE A 100 -10.84 2.47 -5.63
CA ILE A 100 -10.15 3.03 -6.81
C ILE A 100 -9.22 1.96 -7.42
N GLY A 101 -8.47 1.23 -6.59
CA GLY A 101 -7.59 0.17 -7.07
C GLY A 101 -6.79 -0.51 -5.97
N LYS A 102 -6.04 -1.55 -6.33
CA LYS A 102 -5.37 -2.45 -5.37
C LYS A 102 -3.98 -2.86 -5.85
N ILE A 103 -3.07 -2.95 -4.89
CA ILE A 103 -1.71 -3.47 -5.09
C ILE A 103 -1.50 -4.62 -4.11
N TYR A 104 -0.88 -5.69 -4.60
CA TYR A 104 -0.56 -6.88 -3.81
C TYR A 104 0.95 -7.04 -3.80
N LEU A 105 1.58 -6.98 -2.63
CA LEU A 105 3.04 -7.09 -2.49
C LEU A 105 3.39 -8.39 -1.77
N SER A 106 3.79 -9.39 -2.55
CA SER A 106 4.33 -10.67 -2.07
C SER A 106 5.13 -11.39 -3.16
N TRP A 107 5.65 -12.58 -2.82
CA TRP A 107 6.33 -13.48 -3.76
C TRP A 107 5.45 -14.03 -4.89
N LYS A 108 4.12 -13.93 -4.78
CA LYS A 108 3.15 -14.51 -5.72
C LYS A 108 2.32 -13.45 -6.47
N SER A 109 2.79 -12.21 -6.50
CA SER A 109 2.10 -11.07 -7.12
C SER A 109 2.54 -10.85 -8.58
N GLY A 110 2.11 -9.74 -9.19
CA GLY A 110 2.53 -9.37 -10.54
C GLY A 110 4.02 -9.05 -10.65
N PRO A 111 4.58 -8.93 -11.88
CA PRO A 111 6.02 -8.78 -12.07
C PRO A 111 6.61 -7.56 -11.38
N GLY A 112 5.92 -6.41 -11.43
CA GLY A 112 6.38 -5.16 -10.80
C GLY A 112 6.34 -5.23 -9.28
N GLU A 113 5.30 -5.85 -8.73
CA GLU A 113 5.10 -6.04 -7.30
C GLU A 113 6.12 -7.04 -6.72
N VAL A 114 6.33 -8.17 -7.41
CA VAL A 114 7.34 -9.17 -7.04
C VAL A 114 8.73 -8.57 -7.12
N LYS A 115 9.03 -7.75 -8.13
CA LYS A 115 10.32 -7.04 -8.22
C LYS A 115 10.51 -6.13 -7.01
N HIS A 116 9.51 -5.33 -6.64
CA HIS A 116 9.61 -4.43 -5.48
C HIS A 116 9.81 -5.21 -4.18
N TRP A 117 9.08 -6.32 -4.01
CA TRP A 117 9.23 -7.22 -2.86
C TRP A 117 10.63 -7.85 -2.81
N LYS A 118 11.15 -8.34 -3.94
CA LYS A 118 12.51 -8.87 -4.07
C LYS A 118 13.56 -7.83 -3.70
N ASP A 119 13.44 -6.62 -4.26
CA ASP A 119 14.39 -5.54 -4.02
C ASP A 119 14.42 -5.14 -2.53
N MET A 120 13.26 -5.09 -1.85
CA MET A 120 13.17 -4.86 -0.40
C MET A 120 13.90 -5.93 0.40
N ILE A 121 13.70 -7.22 0.07
CA ILE A 121 14.33 -8.35 0.78
C ILE A 121 15.85 -8.38 0.53
N ALA A 122 16.27 -8.12 -0.71
CA ALA A 122 17.68 -8.13 -1.11
C ALA A 122 18.48 -6.95 -0.52
N ARG A 123 17.80 -5.87 -0.11
CA ARG A 123 18.42 -4.65 0.43
C ARG A 123 17.89 -4.35 1.84
N PRO A 124 18.20 -5.20 2.84
CA PRO A 124 17.69 -5.01 4.19
C PRO A 124 18.13 -3.67 4.78
N ARG A 125 17.26 -3.03 5.55
CA ARG A 125 17.40 -1.70 6.15
C ARG A 125 17.52 -0.54 5.15
N GLN A 126 17.37 -0.80 3.85
CA GLN A 126 17.28 0.23 2.82
C GLN A 126 15.84 0.37 2.36
N ALA A 127 15.33 1.60 2.34
CA ALA A 127 14.03 1.87 1.74
C ALA A 127 14.14 1.78 0.22
N VAL A 128 13.32 0.92 -0.38
CA VAL A 128 13.13 0.81 -1.82
C VAL A 128 11.80 1.47 -2.16
N ALA A 129 11.79 2.49 -3.02
CA ALA A 129 10.59 3.17 -3.46
C ALA A 129 10.25 2.78 -4.90
N GLN A 130 8.97 2.54 -5.18
CA GLN A 130 8.52 2.18 -6.53
C GLN A 130 7.08 2.66 -6.78
N TRP A 131 6.80 3.07 -8.00
CA TRP A 131 5.44 3.28 -8.50
C TRP A 131 4.76 1.95 -8.82
N HIS A 132 3.47 1.85 -8.52
CA HIS A 132 2.62 0.71 -8.86
C HIS A 132 1.34 1.21 -9.52
N GLN A 133 0.90 0.50 -10.56
CA GLN A 133 -0.41 0.72 -11.17
C GLN A 133 -1.51 0.21 -10.21
N LEU A 134 -2.65 0.88 -10.22
CA LEU A 134 -3.81 0.62 -9.35
C LEU A 134 -4.92 -0.17 -10.04
#